data_AF-A0AAD6TAG4-F1
#
_entry.id   AF-A0AAD6TAG4-F1
#
_cell.length_a   1.000
_cell.length_b   1.000
_cell.length_c   1.000
_cell.angle_alpha   90.00
_cell.angle_beta   90.00
_cell.angle_gamma   90.00
#
_symmetry.space_group_name_H-M   'P 1'
#
loop_
_entity.id
_entity.type
_entity.pdbx_description
1 polymer ?
#
loop_
_entity_poly.entity_id
_entity_poly.type
_entity_poly.pdbx_seq_one_letter_code
_entity_poly.pdbx_strand_id
1 'polypeptide(L)'
;MPIFQDASGFSVKFFIQKDLPEQVQAELCETIASLGGRVETKVPRVGYILVQNGTAEEGRLRQCWMSADRPDRYFVPYTYVEACKIAGMLLKQIFVENGEPIIMHIHPSIANVNARSALSQRIIHSGGDPNASEQSARVILADPNTEVYKHLIKTYQADPGKYIESYLWVKKCVEKGAVVYTPVVYKNPGGRRPGEERMQFTEEDEQQLANWIAAKIPYKETGGRTGNRLYQQLCELNNEPEFAWVARHTWQSWRERYKKNSSRFDGLIAAIVAQKKPMPGEKGQYGYVRQPEEKQKKPRKKKTKNQDSSLLEEEEFLVASSSMDGMGVFSGAVSTQELGEMGPPISGDMQIPAIYNGEPPLPVAGPSVVNSIPAEEEMDEDGSEWAVRVGNSPPPLWGKRRATEDPENATGAKRVKPNETVALTPDPEPQPPRDMHVVDQGIRAIAAEYRFTVEEVQAYYDRCGEMGQTRARFQGMRELLLQSFPDD
;
A
#
# COMPACT_ATOMS: atom_id res chain seq x y z
N MET A 1 -19.67 9.27 -35.21
CA MET A 1 -18.24 9.48 -35.54
C MET A 1 -17.62 8.13 -35.81
N PRO A 2 -16.73 7.99 -36.81
CA PRO A 2 -16.06 6.71 -37.07
C PRO A 2 -15.12 6.38 -35.91
N ILE A 3 -15.43 5.29 -35.19
CA ILE A 3 -14.66 4.84 -34.01
C ILE A 3 -13.43 4.04 -34.45
N PHE A 4 -13.55 3.31 -35.56
CA PHE A 4 -12.52 2.39 -36.06
C PHE A 4 -11.67 2.99 -37.16
N GLN A 5 -11.25 4.23 -36.97
CA GLN A 5 -10.25 4.91 -37.79
C GLN A 5 -9.05 5.28 -36.93
N ASP A 6 -7.85 5.14 -37.48
CA ASP A 6 -6.63 5.60 -36.81
C ASP A 6 -6.50 7.12 -36.86
N ALA A 7 -5.45 7.65 -36.22
CA ALA A 7 -5.17 9.10 -36.21
C ALA A 7 -4.92 9.68 -37.61
N SER A 8 -4.64 8.85 -38.61
CA SER A 8 -4.46 9.25 -40.01
C SER A 8 -5.74 9.12 -40.85
N GLY A 9 -6.85 8.67 -40.26
CA GLY A 9 -8.12 8.44 -40.94
C GLY A 9 -8.21 7.12 -41.70
N PHE A 10 -7.21 6.23 -41.58
CA PHE A 10 -7.28 4.91 -42.19
C PHE A 10 -8.16 3.98 -41.36
N SER A 11 -8.98 3.18 -42.05
CA SER A 11 -9.83 2.16 -41.42
C SER A 11 -8.99 1.09 -40.72
N VAL A 12 -9.27 0.87 -39.44
CA VAL A 12 -8.67 -0.20 -38.63
C VAL A 12 -9.09 -1.56 -39.17
N LYS A 13 -8.14 -2.49 -39.25
CA LYS A 13 -8.37 -3.83 -39.82
C LYS A 13 -8.78 -4.82 -38.74
N PHE A 14 -9.80 -5.61 -39.05
CA PHE A 14 -10.32 -6.68 -38.21
C PHE A 14 -10.27 -8.01 -38.96
N PHE A 15 -9.99 -9.09 -38.25
CA PHE A 15 -10.21 -10.46 -38.71
C PHE A 15 -11.16 -11.14 -37.76
N ILE A 16 -12.17 -11.84 -38.29
CA ILE A 16 -13.19 -12.53 -37.50
C ILE A 16 -12.90 -14.04 -37.54
N GLN A 17 -12.86 -14.67 -36.37
CA GLN A 17 -12.72 -16.12 -36.24
C GLN A 17 -13.87 -16.84 -36.97
N LYS A 18 -13.53 -17.87 -37.77
CA LYS A 18 -14.47 -18.46 -38.74
C LYS A 18 -15.52 -19.39 -38.15
N ASP A 19 -15.28 -19.93 -36.97
CA ASP A 19 -16.17 -20.84 -36.23
C ASP A 19 -17.20 -20.10 -35.36
N LEU A 20 -17.17 -18.76 -35.32
CA LEU A 20 -18.23 -17.97 -34.71
C LEU A 20 -19.56 -18.22 -35.44
N PRO A 21 -20.72 -18.15 -34.76
CA PRO A 21 -22.02 -18.27 -35.43
C PRO A 21 -22.17 -17.27 -36.59
N GLU A 22 -22.67 -17.69 -37.75
CA GLU A 22 -22.77 -16.85 -38.96
C GLU A 22 -23.54 -15.53 -38.69
N GLN A 23 -24.57 -15.58 -37.85
CA GLN A 23 -25.33 -14.41 -37.42
C GLN A 23 -24.44 -13.38 -36.71
N VAL A 24 -23.57 -13.83 -35.80
CA VAL A 24 -22.64 -12.97 -35.06
C VAL A 24 -21.58 -12.41 -36.02
N GLN A 25 -21.08 -13.21 -36.96
CA GLN A 25 -20.13 -12.73 -37.97
C GLN A 25 -20.72 -11.63 -38.85
N ALA A 26 -21.96 -11.79 -39.31
CA ALA A 26 -22.67 -10.81 -40.11
C ALA A 26 -22.88 -9.49 -39.35
N GLU A 27 -23.34 -9.57 -38.11
CA GLU A 27 -23.54 -8.41 -37.23
C GLU A 27 -22.23 -7.66 -36.93
N LEU A 28 -21.15 -8.40 -36.67
CA LEU A 28 -19.82 -7.81 -36.48
C LEU A 28 -19.33 -7.11 -37.75
N CYS A 29 -19.51 -7.71 -38.92
CA CYS A 29 -19.13 -7.09 -40.19
C CYS A 29 -19.86 -5.78 -40.43
N GLU A 30 -21.18 -5.75 -40.23
CA GLU A 30 -22.00 -4.55 -40.36
C GLU A 30 -21.61 -3.47 -39.34
N THR A 31 -21.42 -3.87 -38.08
CA THR A 31 -21.06 -2.94 -37.00
C THR A 31 -19.65 -2.35 -37.23
N ILE A 32 -18.68 -3.17 -37.63
CA ILE A 32 -17.32 -2.69 -37.93
C ILE A 32 -17.32 -1.71 -39.10
N ALA A 33 -18.03 -2.05 -40.19
CA ALA A 33 -18.13 -1.19 -41.36
C ALA A 33 -18.83 0.14 -41.07
N SER A 34 -19.95 0.11 -40.33
CA SER A 34 -20.68 1.32 -39.95
C SER A 34 -19.90 2.24 -39.01
N LEU A 35 -18.97 1.69 -38.22
CA LEU A 35 -18.05 2.44 -37.36
C LEU A 35 -16.73 2.82 -38.05
N GLY A 36 -16.59 2.59 -39.37
CA GLY A 36 -15.46 3.05 -40.19
C GLY A 36 -14.27 2.08 -40.25
N GLY A 37 -14.40 0.86 -39.75
CA GLY A 37 -13.40 -0.19 -39.80
C GLY A 37 -13.49 -1.05 -41.06
N ARG A 38 -12.55 -1.98 -41.23
CA ARG A 38 -12.50 -2.91 -42.36
C ARG A 38 -12.28 -4.34 -41.89
N VAL A 39 -13.14 -5.26 -42.32
CA VAL A 39 -12.96 -6.70 -42.08
C VAL A 39 -12.14 -7.32 -43.22
N GLU A 40 -11.10 -8.05 -42.87
CA GLU A 40 -10.20 -8.74 -43.79
C GLU A 40 -10.44 -10.26 -43.75
N THR A 41 -10.31 -10.91 -44.90
CA THR A 41 -10.46 -12.38 -45.02
C THR A 41 -9.24 -13.15 -44.52
N LYS A 42 -8.13 -12.44 -44.30
CA LYS A 42 -6.85 -12.97 -43.80
C LYS A 42 -6.44 -12.20 -42.56
N VAL A 43 -5.71 -12.87 -41.66
CA VAL A 43 -5.19 -12.25 -40.44
C VAL A 43 -4.33 -11.03 -40.80
N PRO A 44 -4.68 -9.81 -40.35
CA PRO A 44 -3.94 -8.61 -40.70
C PRO A 44 -2.56 -8.60 -40.05
N ARG A 45 -1.64 -7.81 -40.62
CA ARG A 45 -0.32 -7.54 -40.01
C ARG A 45 -0.42 -6.62 -38.79
N VAL A 46 -1.34 -5.66 -38.86
CA VAL A 46 -1.65 -4.65 -37.84
C VAL A 46 -3.16 -4.57 -37.74
N GLY A 47 -3.71 -4.68 -36.53
CA GLY A 47 -5.15 -4.67 -36.30
C GLY A 47 -5.62 -5.69 -35.27
N TYR A 48 -6.90 -6.01 -35.32
CA TYR A 48 -7.58 -6.82 -34.31
C TYR A 48 -8.02 -8.17 -34.87
N ILE A 49 -7.93 -9.20 -34.03
CA ILE A 49 -8.39 -10.56 -34.29
C ILE A 49 -9.49 -10.82 -33.27
N LEU A 50 -10.75 -10.85 -33.75
CA LEU A 50 -11.93 -11.09 -32.93
C LEU A 50 -12.09 -12.59 -32.72
N VAL A 51 -11.97 -13.03 -31.48
CA VAL A 51 -12.00 -14.44 -31.09
C VAL A 51 -13.11 -14.77 -30.11
N GLN A 52 -13.49 -16.04 -30.03
CA GLN A 52 -14.29 -16.56 -28.92
C GLN A 52 -13.35 -17.22 -27.91
N ASN A 53 -13.33 -16.67 -26.68
CA ASN A 53 -12.42 -17.15 -25.65
C ASN A 53 -12.68 -18.63 -25.32
N GLY A 54 -11.62 -19.43 -25.24
CA GLY A 54 -11.64 -20.83 -24.85
C GLY A 54 -11.92 -21.83 -25.98
N THR A 55 -12.08 -21.39 -27.23
CA THR A 55 -12.24 -22.34 -28.35
C THR A 55 -10.89 -22.85 -28.84
N ALA A 56 -10.88 -24.05 -29.43
CA ALA A 56 -9.66 -24.63 -30.01
C ALA A 56 -9.08 -23.77 -31.15
N GLU A 57 -9.95 -23.09 -31.89
CA GLU A 57 -9.57 -22.19 -32.97
C GLU A 57 -8.88 -20.93 -32.46
N GLU A 58 -9.31 -20.36 -31.33
CA GLU A 58 -8.56 -19.28 -30.65
C GLU A 58 -7.14 -19.74 -30.34
N GLY A 59 -7.00 -20.92 -29.70
CA GLY A 59 -5.70 -21.50 -29.36
C GLY A 59 -4.80 -21.66 -30.60
N ARG A 60 -5.36 -22.17 -31.69
CA ARG A 60 -4.66 -22.30 -32.98
C ARG A 60 -4.24 -20.95 -33.54
N LEU A 61 -5.12 -19.94 -33.55
CA LEU A 61 -4.80 -18.62 -34.04
C LEU A 61 -3.71 -17.94 -33.21
N ARG A 62 -3.77 -18.04 -31.88
CA ARG A 62 -2.71 -17.53 -30.99
C ARG A 62 -1.39 -18.24 -31.28
N GLN A 63 -1.37 -19.58 -31.35
CA GLN A 63 -0.15 -20.34 -31.64
C GLN A 63 0.48 -19.98 -32.99
N CYS A 64 -0.34 -19.72 -34.03
CA CYS A 64 0.17 -19.38 -35.35
C CYS A 64 0.60 -17.91 -35.49
N TRP A 65 0.01 -16.99 -34.73
CA TRP A 65 0.08 -15.56 -35.03
C TRP A 65 0.46 -14.65 -33.87
N MET A 66 0.60 -15.18 -32.65
CA MET A 66 1.19 -14.49 -31.51
C MET A 66 2.72 -14.57 -31.66
N SER A 67 3.31 -13.48 -32.11
CA SER A 67 4.76 -13.35 -32.27
C SER A 67 5.16 -11.99 -31.73
N ALA A 68 6.22 -11.96 -30.92
CA ALA A 68 6.78 -10.74 -30.35
C ALA A 68 7.21 -9.72 -31.42
N ASP A 69 7.46 -10.16 -32.66
CA ASP A 69 7.86 -9.30 -33.79
C ASP A 69 6.70 -8.45 -34.33
N ARG A 70 5.46 -8.68 -33.87
CA ARG A 70 4.23 -8.04 -34.37
C ARG A 70 3.38 -7.50 -33.22
N PRO A 71 3.85 -6.46 -32.49
CA PRO A 71 3.17 -5.95 -31.30
C PRO A 71 1.80 -5.30 -31.58
N ASP A 72 1.57 -4.81 -32.81
CA ASP A 72 0.32 -4.13 -33.18
C ASP A 72 -0.78 -5.09 -33.66
N ARG A 73 -0.69 -6.36 -33.28
CA ARG A 73 -1.70 -7.38 -33.53
C ARG A 73 -2.34 -7.78 -32.21
N TYR A 74 -3.63 -7.51 -32.09
CA TYR A 74 -4.34 -7.71 -30.84
C TYR A 74 -5.39 -8.80 -30.96
N PHE A 75 -5.33 -9.77 -30.06
CA PHE A 75 -6.38 -10.78 -29.90
C PHE A 75 -7.36 -10.29 -28.86
N VAL A 76 -8.61 -10.07 -29.27
CA VAL A 76 -9.66 -9.51 -28.42
C VAL A 76 -10.93 -10.35 -28.57
N PRO A 77 -11.79 -10.44 -27.54
CA PRO A 77 -13.04 -11.16 -27.67
C PRO A 77 -13.93 -10.49 -28.72
N TYR A 78 -14.82 -11.24 -29.36
CA TYR A 78 -15.75 -10.67 -30.34
C TYR A 78 -16.65 -9.55 -29.75
N THR A 79 -16.92 -9.58 -28.44
CA THR A 79 -17.65 -8.53 -27.71
C THR A 79 -16.90 -7.19 -27.61
N TYR A 80 -15.62 -7.15 -27.99
CA TYR A 80 -14.80 -5.93 -28.02
C TYR A 80 -15.39 -4.84 -28.92
N VAL A 81 -16.01 -5.22 -30.04
CA VAL A 81 -16.63 -4.28 -30.98
C VAL A 81 -17.78 -3.52 -30.31
N GLU A 82 -18.63 -4.24 -29.58
CA GLU A 82 -19.72 -3.65 -28.81
C GLU A 82 -19.19 -2.77 -27.67
N ALA A 83 -18.13 -3.21 -26.98
CA ALA A 83 -17.50 -2.43 -25.93
C ALA A 83 -16.95 -1.09 -26.45
N CYS A 84 -16.32 -1.08 -27.63
CA CYS A 84 -15.86 0.15 -28.28
C CYS A 84 -17.03 1.05 -28.69
N LYS A 85 -18.13 0.46 -29.19
CA LYS A 85 -19.36 1.19 -29.54
C LYS A 85 -19.97 1.87 -28.33
N ILE A 86 -20.07 1.18 -27.20
CA ILE A 86 -20.59 1.71 -25.93
C ILE A 86 -19.67 2.81 -25.38
N ALA A 87 -18.35 2.61 -25.44
CA ALA A 87 -17.38 3.59 -24.99
C ALA A 87 -17.28 4.82 -25.92
N GLY A 88 -17.76 4.73 -27.15
CA GLY A 88 -17.63 5.79 -28.16
C GLY A 88 -16.20 6.01 -28.65
N MET A 89 -15.28 5.07 -28.38
CA MET A 89 -13.87 5.16 -28.73
C MET A 89 -13.24 3.77 -28.92
N LEU A 90 -12.13 3.71 -29.68
CA LEU A 90 -11.34 2.49 -29.84
C LEU A 90 -10.56 2.21 -28.54
N LEU A 91 -10.91 1.12 -27.85
CA LEU A 91 -10.30 0.75 -26.57
C LEU A 91 -8.86 0.26 -26.76
N LYS A 92 -7.90 0.90 -26.09
CA LYS A 92 -6.48 0.54 -26.17
C LYS A 92 -6.20 -0.79 -25.45
N GLN A 93 -5.32 -1.60 -26.02
CA GLN A 93 -4.89 -2.88 -25.45
C GLN A 93 -3.74 -2.69 -24.48
N ILE A 94 -4.03 -2.01 -23.36
CA ILE A 94 -3.03 -1.58 -22.40
C ILE A 94 -2.55 -2.72 -21.49
N PHE A 95 -3.37 -3.74 -21.25
CA PHE A 95 -3.02 -4.87 -20.37
C PHE A 95 -2.32 -6.00 -21.13
N VAL A 96 -1.43 -5.64 -22.05
CA VAL A 96 -0.60 -6.56 -22.82
C VAL A 96 0.86 -6.21 -22.55
N GLU A 97 1.66 -7.22 -22.20
CA GLU A 97 3.09 -7.07 -21.94
C GLU A 97 3.86 -8.12 -22.74
N ASN A 98 4.82 -7.68 -23.56
CA ASN A 98 5.56 -8.55 -24.49
C ASN A 98 4.65 -9.37 -25.45
N GLY A 99 3.47 -8.83 -25.78
CA GLY A 99 2.49 -9.49 -26.65
C GLY A 99 1.59 -10.51 -25.94
N GLU A 100 1.81 -10.74 -24.64
CA GLU A 100 0.99 -11.62 -23.82
C GLU A 100 0.03 -10.83 -22.92
N PRO A 101 -1.21 -11.29 -22.71
CA PRO A 101 -2.12 -10.70 -21.74
C PRO A 101 -1.55 -10.69 -20.33
N ILE A 102 -1.67 -9.57 -19.61
CA ILE A 102 -1.35 -9.54 -18.17
C ILE A 102 -2.38 -10.40 -17.44
N ILE A 103 -1.90 -11.44 -16.76
CA ILE A 103 -2.70 -12.35 -15.94
C ILE A 103 -3.07 -11.68 -14.60
N MET A 104 -4.37 -11.57 -14.36
CA MET A 104 -4.96 -10.87 -13.22
C MET A 104 -5.92 -11.79 -12.45
N HIS A 105 -5.99 -11.60 -11.14
CA HIS A 105 -6.96 -12.25 -10.26
C HIS A 105 -7.89 -11.20 -9.66
N ILE A 106 -9.21 -11.35 -9.87
CA ILE A 106 -10.23 -10.52 -9.23
C ILE A 106 -10.61 -11.17 -7.90
N HIS A 107 -10.09 -10.63 -6.81
CA HIS A 107 -10.25 -11.22 -5.48
C HIS A 107 -11.72 -11.12 -4.98
N PRO A 108 -12.26 -12.15 -4.29
CA PRO A 108 -13.64 -12.17 -3.80
C PRO A 108 -14.02 -11.07 -2.79
N SER A 109 -13.05 -10.34 -2.24
CA SER A 109 -13.28 -9.22 -1.31
C SER A 109 -14.12 -8.10 -1.91
N ILE A 110 -14.13 -7.96 -3.25
CA ILE A 110 -15.02 -7.03 -3.96
C ILE A 110 -16.43 -7.62 -3.88
N ALA A 111 -17.21 -7.23 -2.87
CA ALA A 111 -18.47 -7.90 -2.52
C ALA A 111 -19.48 -7.97 -3.68
N ASN A 112 -19.57 -6.90 -4.47
CA ASN A 112 -20.52 -6.78 -5.57
C ASN A 112 -20.14 -7.67 -6.77
N VAL A 113 -20.93 -8.71 -7.03
CA VAL A 113 -20.74 -9.66 -8.15
C VAL A 113 -20.79 -8.96 -9.50
N ASN A 114 -21.71 -8.00 -9.69
CA ASN A 114 -21.85 -7.26 -10.93
C ASN A 114 -20.62 -6.38 -11.19
N ALA A 115 -20.05 -5.79 -10.13
CA ALA A 115 -18.81 -5.03 -10.23
C ALA A 115 -17.64 -5.92 -10.65
N ARG A 116 -17.54 -7.15 -10.12
CA ARG A 116 -16.52 -8.12 -10.55
C ARG A 116 -16.70 -8.53 -12.02
N SER A 117 -17.93 -8.79 -12.46
CA SER A 117 -18.22 -9.12 -13.86
C SER A 117 -17.88 -7.97 -14.80
N ALA A 118 -18.26 -6.74 -14.46
CA ALA A 118 -17.96 -5.55 -15.24
C ALA A 118 -16.44 -5.27 -15.29
N LEU A 119 -15.74 -5.45 -14.16
CA LEU A 119 -14.29 -5.34 -14.08
C LEU A 119 -13.59 -6.39 -14.96
N SER A 120 -14.04 -7.64 -14.90
CA SER A 120 -13.56 -8.74 -15.75
C SER A 120 -13.69 -8.39 -17.23
N GLN A 121 -14.87 -7.95 -17.67
CA GLN A 121 -15.08 -7.53 -19.06
C GLN A 121 -14.15 -6.38 -19.46
N ARG A 122 -14.00 -5.37 -18.61
CA ARG A 122 -13.11 -4.23 -18.87
C ARG A 122 -11.64 -4.65 -19.04
N ILE A 123 -11.17 -5.59 -18.23
CA ILE A 123 -9.81 -6.15 -18.33
C ILE A 123 -9.65 -6.89 -19.66
N ILE A 124 -10.59 -7.77 -20.02
CA ILE A 124 -10.55 -8.55 -21.27
C ILE A 124 -10.58 -7.61 -22.49
N HIS A 125 -11.46 -6.61 -22.50
CA HIS A 125 -11.56 -5.64 -23.60
C HIS A 125 -10.33 -4.75 -23.72
N SER A 126 -9.52 -4.65 -22.68
CA SER A 126 -8.26 -3.89 -22.66
C SER A 126 -7.02 -4.79 -22.80
N GLY A 127 -7.21 -6.08 -23.13
CA GLY A 127 -6.16 -7.02 -23.50
C GLY A 127 -5.60 -7.91 -22.38
N GLY A 128 -6.17 -7.87 -21.18
CA GLY A 128 -5.72 -8.67 -20.03
C GLY A 128 -6.51 -9.97 -19.85
N ASP A 129 -6.06 -10.83 -18.93
CA ASP A 129 -6.76 -12.07 -18.54
C ASP A 129 -7.18 -12.03 -17.07
N PRO A 130 -8.48 -11.92 -16.73
CA PRO A 130 -8.96 -11.84 -15.35
C PRO A 130 -9.22 -13.20 -14.69
N ASN A 131 -8.98 -14.33 -15.39
CA ASN A 131 -9.38 -15.66 -14.91
C ASN A 131 -8.26 -16.41 -14.19
N ALA A 132 -7.12 -15.76 -13.92
CA ALA A 132 -6.02 -16.40 -13.24
C ALA A 132 -6.35 -16.69 -11.76
N SER A 133 -5.71 -17.71 -11.20
CA SER A 133 -5.76 -17.96 -9.76
C SER A 133 -4.87 -16.94 -9.02
N GLU A 134 -5.10 -16.78 -7.72
CA GLU A 134 -4.30 -15.87 -6.88
C GLU A 134 -2.78 -16.20 -6.96
N GLN A 135 -2.44 -17.49 -7.07
CA GLN A 135 -1.04 -17.94 -7.11
C GLN A 135 -0.39 -17.67 -8.46
N SER A 136 -1.09 -17.86 -9.58
CA SER A 136 -0.52 -17.62 -10.91
C SER A 136 -0.61 -16.17 -11.34
N ALA A 137 -1.56 -15.39 -10.82
CA ALA A 137 -1.75 -14.00 -11.22
C ALA A 137 -0.54 -13.12 -10.91
N ARG A 138 -0.25 -12.22 -11.86
CA ARG A 138 0.74 -11.15 -11.75
C ARG A 138 0.14 -9.95 -11.03
N VAL A 139 -1.13 -9.64 -11.26
CA VAL A 139 -1.85 -8.56 -10.58
C VAL A 139 -3.05 -9.13 -9.82
N ILE A 140 -3.15 -8.84 -8.53
CA ILE A 140 -4.33 -9.20 -7.71
C ILE A 140 -5.11 -7.92 -7.43
N LEU A 141 -6.37 -7.90 -7.84
CA LEU A 141 -7.30 -6.79 -7.67
C LEU A 141 -8.19 -7.06 -6.46
N ALA A 142 -8.13 -6.19 -5.46
CA ALA A 142 -8.91 -6.34 -4.22
C ALA A 142 -9.56 -5.01 -3.79
N ASP A 143 -10.43 -5.09 -2.78
CA ASP A 143 -11.14 -3.92 -2.24
C ASP A 143 -10.25 -3.23 -1.19
N PRO A 144 -9.79 -1.98 -1.42
CA PRO A 144 -8.89 -1.27 -0.52
C PRO A 144 -9.49 -1.03 0.88
N ASN A 145 -10.81 -1.05 1.01
CA ASN A 145 -11.51 -0.81 2.28
C ASN A 145 -11.57 -2.06 3.17
N THR A 146 -11.01 -3.19 2.73
CA THR A 146 -11.04 -4.45 3.47
C THR A 146 -9.68 -4.79 4.08
N GLU A 147 -9.66 -5.46 5.23
CA GLU A 147 -8.42 -5.96 5.85
C GLU A 147 -7.72 -7.01 4.98
N VAL A 148 -8.44 -7.66 4.07
CA VAL A 148 -7.87 -8.61 3.11
C VAL A 148 -6.88 -7.92 2.18
N TYR A 149 -7.14 -6.70 1.74
CA TYR A 149 -6.20 -5.94 0.91
C TYR A 149 -4.85 -5.71 1.62
N LYS A 150 -4.90 -5.27 2.89
CA LYS A 150 -3.70 -5.09 3.72
C LYS A 150 -2.96 -6.41 3.95
N HIS A 151 -3.70 -7.50 4.14
CA HIS A 151 -3.14 -8.83 4.28
C HIS A 151 -2.42 -9.29 3.00
N LEU A 152 -3.07 -9.15 1.84
CA LEU A 152 -2.47 -9.50 0.53
C LEU A 152 -1.18 -8.71 0.27
N ILE A 153 -1.16 -7.40 0.53
CA ILE A 153 0.06 -6.60 0.42
C ILE A 153 1.16 -7.18 1.30
N LYS A 154 0.87 -7.47 2.58
CA LYS A 154 1.86 -8.01 3.52
C LYS A 154 2.35 -9.40 3.11
N THR A 155 1.48 -10.24 2.57
CA THR A 155 1.81 -11.60 2.13
C THR A 155 2.70 -11.59 0.88
N TYR A 156 2.43 -10.70 -0.07
CA TYR A 156 3.13 -10.66 -1.36
C TYR A 156 4.20 -9.58 -1.48
N GLN A 157 4.45 -8.75 -0.45
CA GLN A 157 5.48 -7.69 -0.48
C GLN A 157 6.90 -8.17 -0.82
N ALA A 158 7.21 -9.46 -0.63
CA ALA A 158 8.52 -10.04 -0.90
C ALA A 158 8.66 -10.55 -2.35
N ASP A 159 7.56 -10.65 -3.09
CA ASP A 159 7.54 -11.14 -4.46
C ASP A 159 7.49 -9.96 -5.45
N PRO A 160 8.59 -9.61 -6.12
CA PRO A 160 8.64 -8.49 -7.07
C PRO A 160 7.80 -8.75 -8.34
N GLY A 161 7.39 -10.00 -8.59
CA GLY A 161 6.56 -10.38 -9.72
C GLY A 161 5.05 -10.20 -9.48
N LYS A 162 4.64 -9.87 -8.25
CA LYS A 162 3.23 -9.72 -7.88
C LYS A 162 2.89 -8.30 -7.47
N TYR A 163 1.79 -7.79 -8.01
CA TYR A 163 1.26 -6.46 -7.74
C TYR A 163 -0.11 -6.58 -7.10
N ILE A 164 -0.31 -5.89 -5.96
CA ILE A 164 -1.58 -5.88 -5.25
C ILE A 164 -2.21 -4.50 -5.42
N GLU A 165 -3.25 -4.42 -6.24
CA GLU A 165 -3.85 -3.16 -6.65
C GLU A 165 -5.33 -3.08 -6.22
N SER A 166 -5.82 -1.85 -6.07
CA SER A 166 -7.26 -1.61 -5.87
C SER A 166 -8.03 -1.94 -7.15
N TYR A 167 -9.28 -2.42 -7.05
CA TYR A 167 -10.13 -2.61 -8.24
C TYR A 167 -10.33 -1.33 -9.08
N LEU A 168 -10.20 -0.14 -8.46
CA LEU A 168 -10.25 1.16 -9.13
C LEU A 168 -9.04 1.41 -10.05
N TRP A 169 -7.93 0.71 -9.83
CA TRP A 169 -6.71 0.79 -10.63
C TRP A 169 -6.97 0.53 -12.12
N VAL A 170 -7.83 -0.44 -12.44
CA VAL A 170 -8.19 -0.77 -13.83
C VAL A 170 -8.82 0.43 -14.54
N LYS A 171 -9.73 1.15 -13.87
CA LYS A 171 -10.35 2.37 -14.41
C LYS A 171 -9.27 3.42 -14.68
N LYS A 172 -8.40 3.69 -13.71
CA LYS A 172 -7.29 4.67 -13.84
C LYS A 172 -6.35 4.33 -15.01
N CYS A 173 -5.98 3.06 -15.17
CA CYS A 173 -5.14 2.61 -16.28
C CYS A 173 -5.80 2.80 -17.64
N VAL A 174 -7.10 2.46 -17.76
CA VAL A 174 -7.87 2.63 -19.01
C VAL A 174 -7.99 4.10 -19.40
N GLU A 175 -8.31 4.97 -18.44
CA GLU A 175 -8.42 6.42 -18.66
C GLU A 175 -7.08 7.04 -19.06
N LYS A 176 -5.98 6.64 -18.39
CA LYS A 176 -4.63 7.09 -18.72
C LYS A 176 -4.11 6.47 -20.03
N GLY A 177 -4.71 5.37 -20.48
CA GLY A 177 -4.27 4.61 -21.64
C GLY A 177 -2.89 3.96 -21.46
N ALA A 178 -2.49 3.69 -20.22
CA ALA A 178 -1.22 3.04 -19.88
C ALA A 178 -1.32 2.32 -18.52
N VAL A 179 -0.55 1.24 -18.36
CA VAL A 179 -0.44 0.50 -17.09
C VAL A 179 0.48 1.27 -16.15
N VAL A 180 -0.05 1.74 -15.03
CA VAL A 180 0.71 2.48 -14.02
C VAL A 180 0.45 1.86 -12.65
N TYR A 181 1.41 1.10 -12.15
CA TYR A 181 1.33 0.47 -10.85
C TYR A 181 1.43 1.50 -9.72
N THR A 182 0.76 1.24 -8.61
CA THR A 182 0.90 2.02 -7.38
C THR A 182 2.33 1.85 -6.87
N PRO A 183 3.10 2.94 -6.69
CA PRO A 183 4.49 2.85 -6.26
C PRO A 183 4.57 2.22 -4.87
N VAL A 184 5.43 1.20 -4.71
CA VAL A 184 5.71 0.60 -3.40
C VAL A 184 6.50 1.62 -2.58
N VAL A 185 5.80 2.36 -1.73
CA VAL A 185 6.45 3.27 -0.79
C VAL A 185 7.18 2.42 0.25
N TYR A 186 8.51 2.36 0.12
CA TYR A 186 9.35 1.73 1.14
C TYR A 186 9.13 2.46 2.46
N LYS A 187 8.37 1.83 3.37
CA LYS A 187 8.30 2.30 4.74
C LYS A 187 9.67 2.09 5.32
N ASN A 188 10.45 3.17 5.46
CA ASN A 188 11.73 3.12 6.13
C ASN A 188 11.55 2.34 7.44
N PRO A 189 12.35 1.28 7.69
CA PRO A 189 12.14 0.35 8.77
C PRO A 189 12.40 1.06 10.11
N GLY A 190 11.39 1.82 10.58
CA GLY A 190 11.27 2.37 11.93
C GLY A 190 12.50 3.07 12.50
N GLY A 191 13.42 3.57 11.67
CA GLY A 191 14.60 4.28 12.13
C GLY A 191 14.24 5.73 12.41
N ARG A 192 14.54 6.22 13.62
CA ARG A 192 14.50 7.66 13.89
C ARG A 192 15.41 8.36 12.89
N ARG A 193 14.95 9.47 12.31
CA ARG A 193 15.80 10.23 11.39
C ARG A 193 17.05 10.67 12.16
N PRO A 194 18.27 10.47 11.64
CA PRO A 194 19.46 11.04 12.26
C PRO A 194 19.28 12.55 12.47
N GLY A 195 19.28 13.00 13.73
CA GLY A 195 19.01 14.40 14.09
C GLY A 195 17.60 14.67 14.64
N GLU A 196 16.67 13.74 14.52
CA GLU A 196 15.39 13.82 15.22
C GLU A 196 15.63 13.49 16.69
N GLU A 197 15.74 14.55 17.49
CA GLU A 197 15.95 14.43 18.93
C GLU A 197 14.86 13.57 19.56
N ARG A 198 15.27 12.76 20.53
CA ARG A 198 14.29 11.98 21.29
C ARG A 198 13.40 12.99 22.00
N MET A 199 12.11 13.04 21.65
CA MET A 199 11.14 13.77 22.45
C MET A 199 11.36 13.39 23.92
N GLN A 200 11.56 14.39 24.76
CA GLN A 200 11.72 14.21 26.19
C GLN A 200 10.33 14.11 26.81
N PHE A 201 10.18 13.27 27.83
CA PHE A 201 8.94 13.20 28.60
C PHE A 201 8.75 14.50 29.36
N THR A 202 7.63 15.17 29.13
CA THR A 202 7.22 16.35 29.89
C THR A 202 6.64 15.94 31.24
N GLU A 203 6.51 16.87 32.18
CA GLU A 203 5.87 16.56 33.47
C GLU A 203 4.38 16.26 33.32
N GLU A 204 3.73 16.89 32.35
CA GLU A 204 2.34 16.63 31.99
C GLU A 204 2.15 15.20 31.47
N ASP A 205 3.03 14.74 30.58
CA ASP A 205 3.08 13.36 30.10
C ASP A 205 3.18 12.35 31.26
N GLU A 206 4.00 12.65 32.27
CA GLU A 206 4.13 11.81 33.46
C GLU A 206 2.87 11.82 34.32
N GLN A 207 2.25 12.99 34.50
CA GLN A 207 1.02 13.12 35.27
C GLN A 207 -0.14 12.36 34.60
N GLN A 208 -0.26 12.47 33.28
CA GLN A 208 -1.28 11.75 32.50
C GLN A 208 -1.02 10.23 32.51
N LEU A 209 0.24 9.79 32.40
CA LEU A 209 0.59 8.37 32.56
C LEU A 209 0.24 7.85 33.97
N ALA A 210 0.55 8.62 35.01
CA ALA A 210 0.19 8.27 36.39
C ALA A 210 -1.34 8.17 36.56
N ASN A 211 -2.10 9.12 36.02
CA ASN A 211 -3.56 9.11 36.01
C ASN A 211 -4.12 7.85 35.33
N TRP A 212 -3.57 7.47 34.18
CA TRP A 212 -3.97 6.27 33.46
C TRP A 212 -3.70 4.99 34.27
N ILE A 213 -2.49 4.85 34.82
CA ILE A 213 -2.13 3.69 35.64
C ILE A 213 -2.99 3.64 36.91
N ALA A 214 -3.25 4.79 37.55
CA ALA A 214 -4.13 4.88 38.71
C ALA A 214 -5.56 4.42 38.40
N ALA A 215 -6.08 4.74 37.21
CA ALA A 215 -7.40 4.32 36.77
C ALA A 215 -7.47 2.81 36.47
N LYS A 216 -6.42 2.22 35.88
CA LYS A 216 -6.41 0.79 35.49
C LYS A 216 -5.92 -0.16 36.59
N ILE A 217 -4.88 0.22 37.34
CA ILE A 217 -4.23 -0.59 38.39
C ILE A 217 -3.94 0.29 39.62
N PRO A 218 -4.97 0.60 40.43
CA PRO A 218 -4.88 1.56 41.55
C PRO A 218 -3.88 1.15 42.63
N TYR A 219 -3.72 -0.16 42.87
CA TYR A 219 -2.90 -0.71 43.96
C TYR A 219 -1.66 -1.42 43.42
N LYS A 220 -0.52 -1.18 44.05
CA LYS A 220 0.77 -1.74 43.58
C LYS A 220 0.84 -3.24 43.86
N GLU A 221 0.23 -3.71 44.93
CA GLU A 221 0.28 -5.13 45.35
C GLU A 221 -0.42 -6.06 44.35
N THR A 222 -1.38 -5.54 43.59
CA THR A 222 -2.05 -6.29 42.52
C THR A 222 -1.09 -6.67 41.37
N GLY A 223 0.09 -6.03 41.29
CA GLY A 223 1.06 -6.26 40.23
C GLY A 223 0.62 -5.65 38.89
N GLY A 224 1.22 -6.07 37.79
CA GLY A 224 0.75 -5.72 36.43
C GLY A 224 1.12 -4.32 35.90
N ARG A 225 1.54 -3.36 36.75
CA ARG A 225 1.96 -2.01 36.30
C ARG A 225 3.13 -2.02 35.30
N THR A 226 3.90 -3.10 35.22
CA THR A 226 5.02 -3.29 34.27
C THR A 226 4.68 -4.19 33.08
N GLY A 227 3.42 -4.63 32.94
CA GLY A 227 2.98 -5.50 31.85
C GLY A 227 2.84 -4.76 30.52
N ASN A 228 3.26 -5.37 29.40
CA ASN A 228 3.23 -4.74 28.07
C ASN A 228 1.81 -4.33 27.64
N ARG A 229 0.81 -5.17 27.94
CA ARG A 229 -0.58 -4.97 27.52
C ARG A 229 -1.18 -3.65 28.02
N LEU A 230 -0.82 -3.21 29.23
CA LEU A 230 -1.28 -1.94 29.81
C LEU A 230 -0.89 -0.74 28.94
N TYR A 231 0.33 -0.75 28.40
CA TYR A 231 0.88 0.33 27.59
C TYR A 231 0.49 0.21 26.11
N GLN A 232 0.30 -1.02 25.61
CA GLN A 232 -0.27 -1.25 24.28
C GLN A 232 -1.70 -0.69 24.22
N GLN A 233 -2.52 -1.00 25.23
CA GLN A 233 -3.87 -0.45 25.37
C GLN A 233 -3.88 1.07 25.49
N LEU A 234 -2.90 1.66 26.19
CA LEU A 234 -2.76 3.12 26.24
C LEU A 234 -2.53 3.69 24.83
N CYS A 235 -1.63 3.10 24.04
CA CYS A 235 -1.35 3.55 22.67
C CYS A 235 -2.49 3.27 21.67
N GLU A 236 -3.34 2.27 21.91
CA GLU A 236 -4.55 2.02 21.10
C GLU A 236 -5.59 3.14 21.25
N LEU A 237 -5.56 3.91 22.34
CA LEU A 237 -6.45 5.05 22.59
C LEU A 237 -5.97 6.35 21.94
N ASN A 238 -4.86 6.36 21.19
CA ASN A 238 -4.29 7.59 20.62
C ASN A 238 -5.23 8.37 19.66
N ASN A 239 -6.29 7.73 19.16
CA ASN A 239 -7.30 8.36 18.31
C ASN A 239 -8.30 9.23 19.11
N GLU A 240 -8.36 9.08 20.43
CA GLU A 240 -9.18 9.93 21.29
C GLU A 240 -8.42 11.23 21.61
N PRO A 241 -9.07 12.41 21.49
CA PRO A 241 -8.40 13.70 21.67
C PRO A 241 -7.80 13.87 23.07
N GLU A 242 -8.39 13.25 24.10
CA GLU A 242 -7.85 13.25 25.48
C GLU A 242 -6.54 12.44 25.63
N PHE A 243 -6.28 11.52 24.69
CA PHE A 243 -5.10 10.64 24.68
C PHE A 243 -4.11 10.97 23.57
N ALA A 244 -4.25 12.13 22.91
CA ALA A 244 -3.34 12.57 21.85
C ALA A 244 -1.86 12.62 22.31
N TRP A 245 -1.62 12.91 23.58
CA TRP A 245 -0.29 12.91 24.20
C TRP A 245 0.41 11.55 24.13
N VAL A 246 -0.34 10.44 24.08
CA VAL A 246 0.23 9.09 24.05
C VAL A 246 1.03 8.85 22.77
N ALA A 247 0.64 9.46 21.64
CA ALA A 247 1.30 9.30 20.35
C ALA A 247 2.74 9.85 20.33
N ARG A 248 3.11 10.69 21.31
CA ARG A 248 4.46 11.27 21.43
C ARG A 248 5.54 10.22 21.70
N HIS A 249 5.17 9.10 22.31
CA HIS A 249 6.11 8.03 22.63
C HIS A 249 5.52 6.64 22.34
N THR A 250 6.39 5.69 21.99
CA THR A 250 5.96 4.31 21.81
C THR A 250 5.60 3.66 23.15
N TRP A 251 4.73 2.64 23.15
CA TRP A 251 4.35 1.92 24.37
C TRP A 251 5.56 1.37 25.14
N GLN A 252 6.63 0.96 24.46
CA GLN A 252 7.88 0.52 25.10
C GLN A 252 8.54 1.66 25.86
N SER A 253 8.54 2.87 25.28
CA SER A 253 9.14 4.06 25.87
C SER A 253 8.39 4.47 27.13
N TRP A 254 7.04 4.48 27.09
CA TRP A 254 6.19 4.72 28.26
C TRP A 254 6.44 3.71 29.38
N ARG A 255 6.50 2.42 29.04
CA ARG A 255 6.78 1.34 29.98
C ARG A 255 8.15 1.49 30.64
N GLU A 256 9.20 1.74 29.85
CA GLU A 256 10.54 1.94 30.38
C GLU A 256 10.64 3.22 31.22
N ARG A 257 9.89 4.27 30.88
CA ARG A 257 9.79 5.50 31.70
C ARG A 257 9.21 5.20 33.08
N TYR A 258 8.07 4.50 33.14
CA TYR A 258 7.50 4.07 34.42
C TYR A 258 8.46 3.16 35.18
N LYS A 259 9.06 2.16 34.51
CA LYS A 259 9.97 1.19 35.15
C LYS A 259 11.16 1.87 35.81
N LYS A 260 11.81 2.82 35.11
CA LYS A 260 12.97 3.57 35.63
C LYS A 260 12.58 4.54 36.75
N ASN A 261 11.40 5.13 36.68
CA ASN A 261 10.92 6.14 37.65
C ASN A 261 9.84 5.59 38.59
N SER A 262 9.79 4.27 38.80
CA SER A 262 8.65 3.60 39.45
C SER A 262 8.35 4.14 40.85
N SER A 263 9.36 4.46 41.65
CA SER A 263 9.16 5.07 42.98
C SER A 263 8.45 6.43 42.92
N ARG A 264 8.77 7.28 41.92
CA ARG A 264 8.11 8.58 41.72
C ARG A 264 6.68 8.39 41.25
N PHE A 265 6.48 7.55 40.23
CA PHE A 265 5.15 7.25 39.69
C PHE A 265 4.25 6.59 40.73
N ASP A 266 4.76 5.65 41.53
CA ASP A 266 3.98 5.00 42.59
C ASP A 266 3.49 6.01 43.63
N GLY A 267 4.30 7.02 43.96
CA GLY A 267 3.89 8.13 44.83
C GLY A 267 2.78 8.98 44.22
N LEU A 268 2.90 9.36 42.95
CA LEU A 268 1.86 10.10 42.21
C LEU A 268 0.56 9.30 42.11
N ILE A 269 0.66 8.02 41.73
CA ILE A 269 -0.47 7.10 41.61
C ILE A 269 -1.17 6.97 42.98
N ALA A 270 -0.43 6.77 44.07
CA ALA A 270 -1.01 6.68 45.40
C ALA A 270 -1.75 7.97 45.80
N ALA A 271 -1.20 9.14 45.49
CA ALA A 271 -1.86 10.42 45.74
C ALA A 271 -3.16 10.57 44.92
N ILE A 272 -3.14 10.21 43.62
CA ILE A 272 -4.32 10.25 42.74
C ILE A 272 -5.40 9.30 43.25
N VAL A 273 -5.04 8.07 43.65
CA VAL A 273 -5.98 7.09 44.21
C VAL A 273 -6.56 7.57 45.53
N ALA A 274 -5.75 8.18 46.40
CA ALA A 274 -6.20 8.75 47.66
C ALA A 274 -7.16 9.95 47.47
N GLN A 275 -6.95 10.76 46.43
CA GLN A 275 -7.83 11.88 46.09
C GLN A 275 -9.14 11.43 45.46
N LYS A 276 -9.08 10.52 44.47
CA LYS A 276 -10.27 10.04 43.76
C LYS A 276 -11.10 9.06 44.58
N LYS A 277 -10.55 8.47 45.66
CA LYS A 277 -11.15 7.44 46.52
C LYS A 277 -12.11 6.54 45.73
N PRO A 278 -11.61 5.77 44.75
CA PRO A 278 -12.45 4.88 43.98
C PRO A 278 -13.23 4.00 44.97
N MET A 279 -14.56 4.00 44.87
CA MET A 279 -15.41 3.31 45.83
C MET A 279 -14.94 1.86 45.96
N PRO A 280 -14.60 1.38 47.16
CA PRO A 280 -14.19 -0.01 47.38
C PRO A 280 -15.31 -0.96 46.93
N GLY A 281 -15.27 -1.41 45.68
CA GLY A 281 -16.34 -2.21 45.07
C GLY A 281 -16.52 -2.02 43.56
N GLU A 282 -16.08 -0.90 42.97
CA GLU A 282 -16.03 -0.78 41.51
C GLU A 282 -14.91 -1.65 40.96
N LYS A 283 -15.31 -2.75 40.31
CA LYS A 283 -14.42 -3.75 39.74
C LYS A 283 -13.51 -3.09 38.69
N GLY A 284 -12.25 -2.84 39.03
CA GLY A 284 -11.24 -2.47 38.05
C GLY A 284 -11.22 -3.45 36.88
N GLN A 285 -10.87 -2.98 35.68
CA GLN A 285 -11.01 -3.72 34.42
C GLN A 285 -10.25 -5.06 34.35
N TYR A 286 -9.31 -5.29 35.27
CA TYR A 286 -8.74 -6.61 35.57
C TYR A 286 -9.42 -7.20 36.80
N GLY A 287 -10.66 -7.66 36.62
CA GLY A 287 -11.41 -8.40 37.63
C GLY A 287 -10.60 -9.60 38.14
N TYR A 288 -10.63 -9.81 39.46
CA TYR A 288 -9.82 -10.74 40.26
C TYR A 288 -8.42 -10.21 40.61
N VAL A 289 -8.39 -9.27 41.55
CA VAL A 289 -7.26 -9.14 42.47
C VAL A 289 -7.11 -10.50 43.16
N ARG A 290 -6.03 -11.23 42.85
CA ARG A 290 -5.64 -12.37 43.70
C ARG A 290 -5.46 -11.79 45.10
N GLN A 291 -6.36 -12.15 46.04
CA GLN A 291 -6.07 -11.87 47.43
C GLN A 291 -4.69 -12.50 47.70
N PRO A 292 -3.76 -11.77 48.34
CA PRO A 292 -2.51 -12.36 48.75
C PRO A 292 -2.88 -13.52 49.66
N GLU A 293 -2.80 -14.75 49.15
CA GLU A 293 -2.97 -15.94 49.97
C GLU A 293 -1.98 -15.78 51.12
N GLU A 294 -2.53 -15.69 52.33
CA GLU A 294 -1.78 -15.55 53.56
C GLU A 294 -0.94 -16.83 53.67
N LYS A 295 0.28 -16.79 53.12
CA LYS A 295 1.18 -17.95 53.09
C LYS A 295 1.43 -18.33 54.53
N GLN A 296 0.72 -19.36 55.00
CA GLN A 296 1.00 -20.01 56.28
C GLN A 296 2.49 -20.34 56.29
N LYS A 297 3.23 -19.70 57.20
CA LYS A 297 4.67 -19.85 57.35
C LYS A 297 4.95 -21.32 57.68
N LYS A 298 5.24 -22.15 56.67
CA LYS A 298 5.76 -23.50 56.91
C LYS A 298 7.11 -23.35 57.62
N PRO A 299 7.30 -23.95 58.81
CA PRO A 299 8.53 -23.82 59.57
C PRO A 299 9.69 -24.41 58.77
N ARG A 300 10.63 -23.55 58.38
CA ARG A 300 11.83 -23.92 57.64
C ARG A 300 12.76 -24.73 58.57
N LYS A 301 12.87 -26.05 58.35
CA LYS A 301 13.84 -26.91 59.05
C LYS A 301 15.25 -26.35 58.87
N LYS A 302 15.90 -26.06 60.00
CA LYS A 302 17.28 -25.60 60.15
C LYS A 302 18.22 -26.72 59.64
N LYS A 303 18.86 -26.53 58.49
CA LYS A 303 19.96 -27.40 58.03
C LYS A 303 21.25 -26.88 58.64
N THR A 304 21.79 -27.64 59.58
CA THR A 304 23.01 -27.37 60.33
C THR A 304 24.20 -27.24 59.40
N LYS A 305 24.94 -26.14 59.59
CA LYS A 305 26.23 -25.80 59.00
C LYS A 305 27.29 -26.70 59.65
N ASN A 306 27.99 -27.52 58.86
CA ASN A 306 29.26 -28.09 59.27
C ASN A 306 30.34 -27.62 58.29
N GLN A 307 31.43 -27.17 58.88
CA GLN A 307 32.53 -26.38 58.33
C GLN A 307 33.77 -27.23 58.58
N ASP A 308 34.51 -27.65 57.55
CA ASP A 308 35.99 -27.65 57.58
C ASP A 308 36.63 -28.07 56.24
N SER A 309 37.91 -27.70 56.08
CA SER A 309 38.90 -28.06 55.03
C SER A 309 38.99 -27.10 53.82
N SER A 310 39.96 -26.15 53.77
CA SER A 310 41.42 -26.30 53.52
C SER A 310 41.73 -26.56 52.03
N LEU A 311 42.24 -25.59 51.25
CA LEU A 311 43.65 -25.12 51.08
C LEU A 311 44.38 -25.88 49.95
N LEU A 312 45.01 -25.12 49.03
CA LEU A 312 45.97 -25.50 47.95
C LEU A 312 45.32 -26.21 46.73
N GLU A 313 45.72 -26.01 45.47
CA GLU A 313 46.99 -25.58 44.91
C GLU A 313 46.79 -25.13 43.44
N GLU A 314 47.70 -24.30 42.94
CA GLU A 314 47.87 -23.90 41.54
C GLU A 314 48.46 -25.08 40.74
N GLU A 315 48.06 -25.27 39.47
CA GLU A 315 49.02 -25.58 38.40
C GLU A 315 48.44 -25.36 36.99
N GLU A 316 49.30 -24.81 36.13
CA GLU A 316 49.16 -24.65 34.69
C GLU A 316 49.00 -25.99 33.97
N PHE A 317 48.25 -26.04 32.86
CA PHE A 317 48.78 -26.72 31.66
C PHE A 317 48.12 -26.26 30.35
N LEU A 318 48.98 -26.09 29.36
CA LEU A 318 48.77 -25.69 27.97
C LEU A 318 48.45 -26.91 27.06
N VAL A 319 47.58 -26.69 26.07
CA VAL A 319 47.67 -27.18 24.66
C VAL A 319 47.20 -28.62 24.30
N ALA A 320 46.68 -28.70 23.06
CA ALA A 320 46.36 -29.85 22.17
C ALA A 320 44.92 -30.41 22.31
N SER A 321 44.00 -30.20 21.36
CA SER A 321 43.91 -30.68 19.96
C SER A 321 43.70 -32.19 19.80
N SER A 322 42.68 -32.54 19.00
CA SER A 322 42.33 -33.83 18.36
C SER A 322 40.96 -34.34 18.84
N SER A 323 39.92 -34.29 18.01
CA SER A 323 39.61 -35.24 16.92
C SER A 323 39.15 -36.59 17.46
N MET A 324 37.84 -36.88 17.37
CA MET A 324 37.34 -38.23 17.15
C MET A 324 36.17 -38.22 16.17
N ASP A 325 36.44 -38.83 15.03
CA ASP A 325 35.54 -39.38 14.02
C ASP A 325 34.82 -40.65 14.50
N GLY A 326 33.73 -40.98 13.80
CA GLY A 326 33.22 -42.35 13.60
C GLY A 326 32.18 -42.80 14.64
N MET A 327 31.07 -43.46 14.32
CA MET A 327 30.65 -44.25 13.16
C MET A 327 29.12 -44.41 13.23
N GLY A 328 28.46 -44.72 12.10
CA GLY A 328 27.09 -45.24 12.14
C GLY A 328 26.37 -45.36 10.80
N VAL A 329 26.92 -46.15 9.89
CA VAL A 329 26.29 -46.56 8.63
C VAL A 329 25.31 -47.72 8.91
N PHE A 330 24.10 -47.67 8.34
CA PHE A 330 23.33 -48.89 8.02
C PHE A 330 22.65 -48.73 6.66
N SER A 331 23.19 -49.46 5.69
CA SER A 331 22.54 -49.83 4.44
C SER A 331 21.69 -51.08 4.66
N GLY A 332 20.57 -51.17 3.96
CA GLY A 332 19.77 -52.38 3.83
C GLY A 332 18.88 -52.30 2.60
N ALA A 333 19.40 -52.79 1.48
CA ALA A 333 18.63 -53.14 0.30
C ALA A 333 18.00 -54.53 0.49
N VAL A 334 16.87 -54.81 -0.18
CA VAL A 334 16.62 -56.02 -0.99
C VAL A 334 15.14 -56.12 -1.43
N SER A 335 14.98 -56.62 -2.66
CA SER A 335 13.88 -57.42 -3.23
C SER A 335 12.79 -56.78 -4.10
N THR A 336 13.08 -56.85 -5.39
CA THR A 336 12.28 -57.36 -6.51
C THR A 336 11.18 -58.39 -6.13
N GLN A 337 9.96 -58.19 -6.66
CA GLN A 337 9.14 -59.28 -7.23
C GLN A 337 7.99 -58.75 -8.11
N GLU A 338 7.95 -59.25 -9.36
CA GLU A 338 6.80 -59.32 -10.25
C GLU A 338 5.73 -60.30 -9.72
N LEU A 339 4.44 -59.99 -9.94
CA LEU A 339 3.41 -60.85 -10.57
C LEU A 339 2.00 -60.38 -10.20
N GLY A 340 1.10 -60.41 -11.19
CA GLY A 340 -0.22 -61.02 -10.98
C GLY A 340 -1.46 -60.13 -10.88
N GLU A 341 -2.18 -60.07 -12.00
CA GLU A 341 -3.62 -60.39 -12.14
C GLU A 341 -4.76 -59.55 -11.51
N MET A 342 -5.58 -59.03 -12.43
CA MET A 342 -7.04 -59.20 -12.57
C MET A 342 -8.05 -58.68 -11.52
N GLY A 343 -8.93 -57.80 -12.03
CA GLY A 343 -10.39 -57.80 -11.74
C GLY A 343 -11.00 -56.41 -11.46
N PRO A 344 -12.33 -56.25 -11.55
CA PRO A 344 -13.15 -56.21 -12.78
C PRO A 344 -13.92 -54.86 -12.94
N PRO A 345 -14.68 -54.64 -14.04
CA PRO A 345 -15.37 -53.36 -14.29
C PRO A 345 -16.72 -53.29 -13.57
N ILE A 346 -17.01 -52.14 -12.96
CA ILE A 346 -18.36 -51.84 -12.44
C ILE A 346 -19.11 -51.05 -13.50
N SER A 347 -19.94 -51.78 -14.24
CA SER A 347 -21.10 -51.25 -14.96
C SER A 347 -22.17 -50.89 -13.93
N GLY A 348 -22.58 -49.62 -13.91
CA GLY A 348 -23.66 -49.11 -13.06
C GLY A 348 -24.68 -48.38 -13.92
N ASP A 349 -25.60 -49.16 -14.47
CA ASP A 349 -26.81 -48.73 -15.16
C ASP A 349 -27.79 -48.21 -14.09
N MET A 350 -28.01 -46.88 -14.02
CA MET A 350 -29.12 -46.30 -13.24
C MET A 350 -30.10 -45.62 -14.18
N GLN A 351 -31.17 -46.37 -14.45
CA GLN A 351 -32.45 -45.86 -14.95
C GLN A 351 -33.00 -44.83 -13.95
N ILE A 352 -33.23 -43.61 -14.43
CA ILE A 352 -34.04 -42.60 -13.74
C ILE A 352 -35.37 -42.48 -14.50
N PRO A 353 -36.53 -42.59 -13.83
CA PRO A 353 -37.83 -42.57 -14.48
C PRO A 353 -38.26 -41.16 -14.90
N ALA A 354 -38.91 -41.10 -16.07
CA ALA A 354 -39.60 -39.94 -16.61
C ALA A 354 -40.82 -39.55 -15.75
N ILE A 355 -40.85 -38.32 -15.25
CA ILE A 355 -42.04 -37.71 -14.61
C ILE A 355 -42.10 -36.20 -14.93
N TYR A 356 -43.17 -35.84 -15.63
CA TYR A 356 -43.92 -34.57 -15.69
C TYR A 356 -43.45 -33.37 -16.51
N ASN A 357 -44.20 -33.17 -17.61
CA ASN A 357 -44.61 -31.89 -18.18
C ASN A 357 -45.24 -30.97 -17.11
N GLY A 358 -44.83 -29.70 -17.11
CA GLY A 358 -45.44 -28.63 -16.33
C GLY A 358 -44.86 -27.29 -16.74
N GLU A 359 -45.43 -26.70 -17.79
CA GLU A 359 -45.14 -25.37 -18.32
C GLU A 359 -45.66 -24.29 -17.33
N PRO A 360 -44.80 -23.37 -16.82
CA PRO A 360 -45.27 -22.25 -16.01
C PRO A 360 -45.55 -21.01 -16.88
N PRO A 361 -46.60 -20.22 -16.54
CA PRO A 361 -47.02 -19.07 -17.35
C PRO A 361 -46.08 -17.87 -17.21
N LEU A 362 -45.89 -17.19 -18.33
CA LEU A 362 -45.15 -15.93 -18.47
C LEU A 362 -45.80 -14.78 -17.67
N PRO A 363 -45.04 -13.97 -16.92
CA PRO A 363 -45.54 -12.72 -16.38
C PRO A 363 -45.46 -11.59 -17.41
N VAL A 364 -46.55 -10.85 -17.49
CA VAL A 364 -46.81 -9.67 -18.34
C VAL A 364 -45.85 -8.53 -17.98
N ALA A 365 -45.23 -7.94 -19.01
CA ALA A 365 -44.34 -6.78 -18.90
C ALA A 365 -45.11 -5.49 -18.58
N GLY A 366 -44.68 -4.78 -17.54
CA GLY A 366 -45.07 -3.39 -17.24
C GLY A 366 -43.91 -2.42 -17.52
N PRO A 367 -44.20 -1.12 -17.78
CA PRO A 367 -43.22 -0.17 -18.29
C PRO A 367 -42.22 0.31 -17.23
N SER A 368 -40.94 0.38 -17.63
CA SER A 368 -39.80 0.77 -16.81
C SER A 368 -39.86 2.24 -16.39
N VAL A 369 -39.80 2.47 -15.08
CA VAL A 369 -39.57 3.79 -14.46
C VAL A 369 -38.06 4.02 -14.39
N VAL A 370 -37.64 5.16 -14.94
CA VAL A 370 -36.25 5.65 -14.93
C VAL A 370 -35.86 6.00 -13.48
N ASN A 371 -35.00 5.18 -12.87
CA ASN A 371 -34.39 5.47 -11.57
C ASN A 371 -33.04 6.15 -11.77
N SER A 372 -32.99 7.44 -11.43
CA SER A 372 -31.76 8.22 -11.27
C SER A 372 -31.03 7.79 -9.99
N ILE A 373 -29.75 7.43 -10.13
CA ILE A 373 -28.86 7.12 -8.99
C ILE A 373 -28.21 8.44 -8.51
N PRO A 374 -28.02 8.66 -7.19
CA PRO A 374 -27.39 9.87 -6.66
C PRO A 374 -25.88 9.84 -6.90
N ALA A 375 -25.32 10.99 -7.25
CA ALA A 375 -23.88 11.23 -7.34
C ALA A 375 -23.24 11.13 -5.94
N GLU A 376 -22.32 10.19 -5.75
CA GLU A 376 -21.44 10.14 -4.59
C GLU A 376 -20.23 11.06 -4.82
N GLU A 377 -19.99 11.96 -3.86
CA GLU A 377 -18.84 12.87 -3.79
C GLU A 377 -17.53 12.08 -3.70
N GLU A 378 -16.65 12.29 -4.68
CA GLU A 378 -15.26 11.83 -4.67
C GLU A 378 -14.45 12.72 -3.71
N MET A 379 -13.96 12.14 -2.60
CA MET A 379 -12.92 12.74 -1.77
C MET A 379 -11.56 12.43 -2.41
N ASP A 380 -10.94 13.42 -3.04
CA ASP A 380 -9.54 13.35 -3.47
C ASP A 380 -8.61 13.68 -2.29
N GLU A 381 -7.93 12.65 -1.77
CA GLU A 381 -6.88 12.80 -0.75
C GLU A 381 -5.54 13.15 -1.42
N ASP A 382 -5.06 14.36 -1.11
CA ASP A 382 -3.84 15.00 -1.62
C ASP A 382 -2.57 14.13 -1.49
N GLY A 383 -2.02 13.76 -2.64
CA GLY A 383 -0.72 13.10 -2.77
C GLY A 383 0.42 14.12 -2.81
N SER A 384 1.04 14.39 -1.66
CA SER A 384 2.37 15.02 -1.62
C SER A 384 3.38 14.14 -2.37
N GLU A 385 3.79 14.58 -3.55
CA GLU A 385 4.76 13.94 -4.44
C GLU A 385 6.16 13.98 -3.81
N TRP A 386 6.56 12.89 -3.15
CA TRP A 386 7.93 12.70 -2.71
C TRP A 386 8.80 12.37 -3.92
N ALA A 387 9.83 13.18 -4.19
CA ALA A 387 10.85 12.88 -5.17
C ALA A 387 11.61 11.59 -4.78
N VAL A 388 11.14 10.44 -5.29
CA VAL A 388 11.81 9.15 -5.15
C VAL A 388 12.98 9.10 -6.12
N ARG A 389 14.19 8.86 -5.61
CA ARG A 389 15.39 8.63 -6.43
C ARG A 389 15.21 7.40 -7.30
N VAL A 390 15.32 7.57 -8.62
CA VAL A 390 15.41 6.47 -9.59
C VAL A 390 16.82 6.50 -10.21
N GLY A 391 17.64 5.48 -9.96
CA GLY A 391 18.87 5.23 -10.73
C GLY A 391 20.21 5.16 -9.97
N ASN A 392 21.27 4.95 -10.76
CA ASN A 392 22.65 4.61 -10.38
C ASN A 392 23.56 5.84 -10.11
N SER A 393 22.99 6.96 -9.65
CA SER A 393 23.74 8.19 -9.42
C SER A 393 24.76 8.04 -8.27
N PRO A 394 26.00 8.57 -8.41
CA PRO A 394 27.04 8.45 -7.39
C PRO A 394 26.60 9.06 -6.05
N PRO A 395 27.02 8.47 -4.92
CA PRO A 395 26.59 8.92 -3.60
C PRO A 395 26.98 10.38 -3.36
N PRO A 396 26.10 11.18 -2.73
CA PRO A 396 26.35 12.59 -2.47
C PRO A 396 27.58 12.79 -1.56
N LEU A 397 28.30 13.87 -1.82
CA LEU A 397 29.63 14.19 -1.28
C LEU A 397 29.72 14.25 0.26
N TRP A 398 28.60 14.32 0.99
CA TRP A 398 28.59 14.28 2.45
C TRP A 398 28.96 12.91 3.04
N GLY A 399 28.97 11.83 2.23
CA GLY A 399 29.37 10.49 2.65
C GLY A 399 30.89 10.26 2.77
N LYS A 400 31.74 11.23 2.39
CA LYS A 400 33.20 11.13 2.54
C LYS A 400 33.67 11.92 3.76
N ARG A 401 33.54 11.36 4.97
CA ARG A 401 34.40 11.77 6.08
C ARG A 401 35.71 10.98 6.00
N ARG A 402 36.76 11.69 5.58
CA ARG A 402 38.16 11.27 5.72
C ARG A 402 38.45 11.01 7.20
N ALA A 403 39.00 9.84 7.51
CA ALA A 403 39.84 9.65 8.67
C ALA A 403 41.19 10.30 8.34
N THR A 404 41.56 11.37 9.04
CA THR A 404 42.94 11.88 9.03
C THR A 404 43.18 12.67 10.32
N GLU A 405 43.91 12.00 11.21
CA GLU A 405 45.01 12.48 12.06
C GLU A 405 44.90 13.84 12.78
N ASP A 406 45.00 13.75 14.11
CA ASP A 406 45.42 14.77 15.06
C ASP A 406 46.65 15.57 14.57
N PRO A 407 46.73 16.87 14.91
CA PRO A 407 47.55 17.19 16.09
C PRO A 407 46.99 18.27 17.02
N GLU A 408 47.58 18.23 18.20
CA GLU A 408 47.33 18.96 19.43
C GLU A 408 47.41 20.50 19.32
N ASN A 409 46.86 21.11 20.39
CA ASN A 409 47.37 22.32 21.04
C ASN A 409 47.00 23.69 20.46
N ALA A 410 46.03 24.37 21.07
CA ALA A 410 46.19 25.78 21.45
C ALA A 410 45.04 26.27 22.36
N THR A 411 45.48 26.95 23.41
CA THR A 411 44.74 27.50 24.54
C THR A 411 43.87 28.70 24.21
N GLY A 412 42.76 28.78 24.96
CA GLY A 412 41.91 29.93 25.28
C GLY A 412 42.21 31.32 24.69
N ALA A 413 41.22 31.87 24.00
CA ALA A 413 41.05 33.31 23.84
C ALA A 413 39.58 33.70 24.01
N LYS A 414 39.34 34.55 25.02
CA LYS A 414 38.04 35.17 25.36
C LYS A 414 37.58 36.05 24.19
N ARG A 415 36.36 35.80 23.68
CA ARG A 415 35.74 36.60 22.64
C ARG A 415 35.19 37.90 23.23
N VAL A 416 35.85 39.00 22.91
CA VAL A 416 35.45 40.39 23.22
C VAL A 416 34.32 40.80 22.26
N LYS A 417 33.24 41.37 22.82
CA LYS A 417 32.15 42.05 22.09
C LYS A 417 32.70 43.32 21.42
N PRO A 418 32.53 43.53 20.10
CA PRO A 418 32.75 44.84 19.51
C PRO A 418 31.50 45.71 19.63
N ASN A 419 31.80 46.96 19.93
CA ASN A 419 30.93 48.07 20.25
C ASN A 419 30.24 48.62 18.99
N GLU A 420 29.05 49.13 19.22
CA GLU A 420 28.07 49.67 18.29
C GLU A 420 28.57 51.00 17.69
N THR A 421 28.61 51.11 16.36
CA THR A 421 28.86 52.37 15.66
C THR A 421 27.65 52.68 14.78
N VAL A 422 26.91 53.70 15.19
CA VAL A 422 25.69 54.21 14.52
C VAL A 422 26.10 54.93 13.24
N ALA A 423 25.73 54.35 12.09
CA ALA A 423 25.77 55.02 10.80
C ALA A 423 24.35 55.00 10.20
N LEU A 424 23.86 56.18 9.88
CA LEU A 424 22.54 56.45 9.29
C LEU A 424 22.39 55.73 7.94
N THR A 425 21.58 54.67 7.90
CA THR A 425 21.10 54.04 6.67
C THR A 425 19.69 54.54 6.33
N PRO A 426 19.35 54.67 5.04
CA PRO A 426 18.02 55.07 4.58
C PRO A 426 16.96 54.06 5.01
N ASP A 427 15.77 54.60 5.25
CA ASP A 427 14.53 54.00 5.74
C ASP A 427 14.38 52.48 5.43
N PRO A 428 14.26 51.61 6.46
CA PRO A 428 14.08 50.19 6.23
C PRO A 428 12.69 49.93 5.63
N GLU A 429 12.71 49.43 4.39
CA GLU A 429 11.56 48.85 3.71
C GLU A 429 10.82 47.90 4.68
N PRO A 430 9.50 48.06 4.87
CA PRO A 430 8.75 47.37 5.91
C PRO A 430 8.90 45.86 5.77
N GLN A 431 9.61 45.24 6.72
CA GLN A 431 9.79 43.79 6.73
C GLN A 431 8.40 43.13 6.80
N PRO A 432 8.10 42.16 5.92
CA PRO A 432 6.84 41.46 5.97
C PRO A 432 6.69 40.74 7.33
N PRO A 433 5.45 40.64 7.85
CA PRO A 433 5.17 39.95 9.11
C PRO A 433 5.72 38.53 9.08
N ARG A 434 6.48 38.14 10.10
CA ARG A 434 7.26 36.90 10.15
C ARG A 434 6.43 35.61 10.30
N ASP A 435 5.12 35.72 10.43
CA ASP A 435 4.19 34.60 10.65
C ASP A 435 3.25 34.37 9.45
N MET A 436 3.79 34.37 8.23
CA MET A 436 3.01 33.97 7.04
C MET A 436 3.17 32.49 6.71
N HIS A 437 2.07 31.84 6.33
CA HIS A 437 2.05 30.45 5.89
C HIS A 437 2.91 30.26 4.63
N VAL A 438 3.55 29.09 4.49
CA VAL A 438 4.49 28.80 3.37
C VAL A 438 3.82 28.97 2.01
N VAL A 439 2.53 28.64 1.92
CA VAL A 439 1.73 28.82 0.70
C VAL A 439 1.60 30.30 0.32
N ASP A 440 1.26 31.16 1.29
CA ASP A 440 1.11 32.60 1.05
C ASP A 440 2.43 33.27 0.65
N GLN A 441 3.56 32.77 1.18
CA GLN A 441 4.89 33.21 0.75
C GLN A 441 5.15 32.85 -0.72
N GLY A 442 4.74 31.64 -1.14
CA GLY A 442 4.83 31.20 -2.53
C GLY A 442 3.98 32.05 -3.48
N ILE A 443 2.74 32.36 -3.08
CA ILE A 443 1.81 33.18 -3.87
C ILE A 443 2.32 34.61 -4.03
N ARG A 444 2.81 35.23 -2.95
CA ARG A 444 3.44 36.57 -3.01
C ARG A 444 4.71 36.57 -3.86
N ALA A 445 5.51 35.52 -3.79
CA ALA A 445 6.72 35.40 -4.61
C ALA A 445 6.37 35.34 -6.12
N ILE A 446 5.38 34.54 -6.52
CA ILE A 446 4.94 34.45 -7.92
C ILE A 446 4.36 35.79 -8.39
N ALA A 447 3.52 36.44 -7.56
CA ALA A 447 2.94 37.75 -7.87
C ALA A 447 4.02 38.81 -8.11
N ALA A 448 5.02 38.88 -7.21
CA ALA A 448 6.15 39.80 -7.33
C ALA A 448 7.05 39.48 -8.55
N GLU A 449 7.34 38.20 -8.79
CA GLU A 449 8.23 37.73 -9.87
C GLU A 449 7.67 38.03 -11.27
N TYR A 450 6.38 37.80 -11.49
CA TYR A 450 5.75 37.99 -12.80
C TYR A 450 4.92 39.27 -12.93
N ARG A 451 4.95 40.15 -11.92
CA ARG A 451 4.24 41.45 -11.87
C ARG A 451 2.71 41.32 -12.02
N PHE A 452 2.10 40.40 -11.28
CA PHE A 452 0.65 40.25 -11.14
C PHE A 452 0.20 40.59 -9.71
N THR A 453 -1.10 40.77 -9.46
CA THR A 453 -1.57 41.01 -8.09
C THR A 453 -1.63 39.71 -7.29
N VAL A 454 -1.50 39.80 -5.96
CA VAL A 454 -1.54 38.63 -5.08
C VAL A 454 -2.90 37.92 -5.17
N GLU A 455 -3.97 38.69 -5.36
CA GLU A 455 -5.35 38.18 -5.50
C GLU A 455 -5.54 37.37 -6.78
N GLU A 456 -4.93 37.78 -7.90
CA GLU A 456 -4.99 37.03 -9.15
C GLU A 456 -4.28 35.67 -9.03
N VAL A 457 -3.10 35.68 -8.42
CA VAL A 457 -2.31 34.46 -8.19
C VAL A 457 -3.01 33.54 -7.19
N GLN A 458 -3.55 34.10 -6.10
CA GLN A 458 -4.35 33.36 -5.11
C GLN A 458 -5.59 32.72 -5.75
N ALA A 459 -6.37 33.48 -6.52
CA ALA A 459 -7.59 32.98 -7.15
C ALA A 459 -7.33 31.89 -8.20
N TYR A 460 -6.14 31.86 -8.80
CA TYR A 460 -5.73 30.74 -9.66
C TYR A 460 -5.26 29.55 -8.81
N TYR A 461 -4.45 29.79 -7.79
CA TYR A 461 -3.99 28.75 -6.86
C TYR A 461 -5.17 28.02 -6.19
N ASP A 462 -6.18 28.75 -5.73
CA ASP A 462 -7.40 28.19 -5.12
C ASP A 462 -8.19 27.29 -6.09
N ARG A 463 -7.99 27.46 -7.40
CA ARG A 463 -8.60 26.61 -8.44
C ARG A 463 -7.79 25.37 -8.79
N CYS A 464 -6.46 25.45 -8.77
CA CYS A 464 -5.60 24.34 -9.20
C CYS A 464 -4.94 23.56 -8.05
N GLY A 465 -4.86 24.12 -6.84
CA GLY A 465 -4.20 23.52 -5.68
C GLY A 465 -2.66 23.37 -5.78
N GLU A 466 -2.08 23.54 -6.97
CA GLU A 466 -0.66 23.26 -7.22
C GLU A 466 0.18 24.54 -7.48
N MET A 467 1.23 24.73 -6.67
CA MET A 467 2.11 25.90 -6.77
C MET A 467 2.95 25.91 -8.05
N GLY A 468 3.34 24.72 -8.55
CA GLY A 468 4.11 24.56 -9.79
C GLY A 468 3.32 25.00 -11.03
N GLN A 469 2.07 24.52 -11.16
CA GLN A 469 1.17 24.94 -12.22
C GLN A 469 0.83 26.43 -12.16
N THR A 470 0.63 26.96 -10.95
CA THR A 470 0.40 28.40 -10.73
C THR A 470 1.57 29.22 -11.29
N ARG A 471 2.81 28.88 -10.92
CA ARG A 471 4.02 29.55 -11.42
C ARG A 471 4.13 29.48 -12.95
N ALA A 472 3.97 28.29 -13.53
CA ALA A 472 4.07 28.09 -14.98
C ALA A 472 3.01 28.88 -15.76
N ARG A 473 1.79 28.99 -15.21
CA ARG A 473 0.70 29.77 -15.81
C ARG A 473 1.04 31.27 -15.88
N PHE A 474 1.46 31.85 -14.76
CA PHE A 474 1.78 33.29 -14.71
C PHE A 474 3.06 33.63 -15.48
N GLN A 475 4.02 32.72 -15.53
CA GLN A 475 5.17 32.83 -16.44
C GLN A 475 4.72 32.92 -17.90
N GLY A 476 3.88 31.98 -18.37
CA GLY A 476 3.38 31.98 -19.74
C GLY A 476 2.55 33.22 -20.07
N MET A 477 1.74 33.72 -19.13
CA MET A 477 1.01 34.98 -19.30
C MET A 477 1.96 36.17 -19.43
N ARG A 478 3.04 36.22 -18.64
CA ARG A 478 4.04 37.29 -18.73
C ARG A 478 4.81 37.26 -20.05
N GLU A 479 5.18 36.08 -20.53
CA GLU A 479 5.83 35.90 -21.84
C GLU A 479 4.93 36.37 -22.98
N LEU A 480 3.63 36.05 -22.94
CA LEU A 480 2.66 36.53 -23.93
C LEU A 480 2.49 38.06 -23.91
N LEU A 481 2.48 38.67 -22.72
CA LEU A 481 2.43 40.13 -22.58
C LEU A 481 3.68 40.80 -23.17
N LEU A 482 4.87 40.27 -22.90
CA LEU A 482 6.13 40.79 -23.46
C LEU A 482 6.19 40.63 -24.99
N GLN A 483 5.63 39.55 -25.55
CA GLN A 483 5.53 39.38 -26.99
C GLN A 483 4.54 40.35 -27.64
N SER A 484 3.45 40.66 -26.94
CA SER A 484 2.38 41.53 -27.47
C SER A 484 2.70 43.02 -27.32
N PHE A 485 3.50 43.38 -26.32
CA PHE A 485 3.88 44.76 -26.00
C PHE A 485 5.40 44.82 -25.78
N PRO A 486 6.21 44.80 -26.85
CA PRO A 486 7.64 45.06 -26.73
C PRO A 486 7.86 46.47 -26.18
N ASP A 487 8.77 46.60 -25.20
CA ASP A 487 9.17 47.91 -24.65
C ASP A 487 9.93 48.69 -25.74
N ASP A 488 9.25 49.62 -26.42
CA ASP A 488 9.83 50.61 -27.34
C ASP A 488 10.43 51.82 -26.59
#